data_AF-A0AA88E9J0-F1
#
_entry.id   AF-A0AA88E9J0-F1
#
_cell.length_a   1.000
_cell.length_b   1.000
_cell.length_c   1.000
_cell.angle_alpha   90.00
_cell.angle_beta   90.00
_cell.angle_gamma   90.00
#
_symmetry.space_group_name_H-M   'P 1'
#
loop_
_entity.id
_entity.type
_entity.pdbx_description
1 polymer ?
#
loop_
_entity_poly.entity_id
_entity_poly.type
_entity_poly.pdbx_seq_one_letter_code
_entity_poly.pdbx_strand_id
1 'polypeptide(L)'
;MLNFMSITENQKGKSASYYLIGDTRIWWEGIELSMDVNPMTWQEFLRDFNEQYFNMSVTKEHYDEFKNFRQENLSMTEAIKWFNQLARLCPHMVSNEEERVKRMIRMLRPETAAIVDRELYSNPIVLEMFDYNLILVMDFLGKYNTPIVC
;
A
#
# COMPACT_ATOMS: atom_id res chain seq x y z
N MET A 1 23.47 -22.05 14.85
CA MET A 1 22.35 -23.01 15.00
C MET A 1 21.20 -22.31 15.68
N LEU A 2 20.19 -21.91 14.90
CA LEU A 2 18.83 -21.62 15.37
C LEU A 2 17.94 -22.46 14.46
N ASN A 3 17.42 -23.57 14.96
CA ASN A 3 16.43 -24.37 14.25
C ASN A 3 15.17 -23.50 14.14
N PHE A 4 14.97 -22.88 12.97
CA PHE A 4 13.65 -22.37 12.59
C PHE A 4 12.73 -23.59 12.54
N MET A 5 11.94 -23.76 13.61
CA MET A 5 10.83 -24.71 13.61
C MET A 5 10.00 -24.43 12.36
N SER A 6 9.91 -25.40 11.46
CA SER A 6 9.03 -25.34 10.30
C SER A 6 7.58 -25.40 10.79
N ILE A 7 7.03 -24.23 11.13
CA ILE A 7 5.62 -24.06 11.46
C ILE A 7 4.82 -24.41 10.21
N THR A 8 3.95 -25.41 10.29
CA THR A 8 3.06 -25.81 9.18
C THR A 8 1.97 -24.74 8.97
N GLU A 9 1.34 -24.69 7.80
CA GLU A 9 0.28 -23.69 7.52
C GLU A 9 -0.87 -23.72 8.54
N ASN A 10 -1.25 -24.90 9.03
CA ASN A 10 -2.27 -25.03 10.09
C ASN A 10 -1.77 -24.52 11.45
N GLN A 11 -0.47 -24.63 11.74
CA GLN A 11 0.10 -24.08 12.97
C GLN A 11 0.18 -22.55 12.91
N LYS A 12 0.42 -21.95 11.73
CA LYS A 12 0.47 -20.48 11.57
C LYS A 12 -0.87 -19.81 11.90
N GLY A 13 -1.98 -20.32 11.38
CA GLY A 13 -3.32 -19.79 11.69
C GLY A 13 -3.63 -19.82 13.18
N LYS A 14 -3.35 -20.95 13.83
CA LYS A 14 -3.52 -21.11 15.26
C LYS A 14 -2.56 -20.23 16.08
N SER A 15 -1.31 -20.07 15.64
CA SER A 15 -0.37 -19.16 16.28
C SER A 15 -0.81 -17.71 16.19
N ALA A 16 -1.30 -17.26 15.04
CA ALA A 16 -1.76 -15.90 14.83
C ALA A 16 -2.98 -15.55 15.69
N SER A 17 -3.90 -16.50 15.89
CA SER A 17 -5.07 -16.26 16.74
C SER A 17 -4.75 -16.01 18.22
N TYR A 18 -3.59 -16.50 18.71
CA TYR A 18 -3.11 -16.18 20.05
C TYR A 18 -2.59 -14.74 20.21
N TYR A 19 -2.25 -14.07 19.09
CA TYR A 19 -1.81 -12.68 19.12
C TYR A 19 -2.97 -11.68 18.95
N LEU A 20 -4.21 -12.15 18.75
CA LEU A 20 -5.39 -11.30 18.71
C LEU A 20 -5.70 -10.75 20.11
N ILE A 21 -6.09 -9.48 20.17
CA ILE A 21 -6.39 -8.75 21.42
C ILE A 21 -7.66 -7.91 21.29
N GLY A 22 -8.30 -7.61 22.42
CA GLY A 22 -9.51 -6.78 22.46
C GLY A 22 -10.63 -7.35 21.57
N ASP A 23 -11.24 -6.49 20.76
CA ASP A 23 -12.36 -6.86 19.90
C ASP A 23 -12.02 -7.96 18.88
N THR A 24 -10.76 -8.02 18.40
CA THR A 24 -10.30 -9.08 17.49
C THR A 24 -10.27 -10.45 18.15
N ARG A 25 -9.96 -10.52 19.45
CA ARG A 25 -10.00 -11.77 20.22
C ARG A 25 -11.43 -12.23 20.46
N ILE A 26 -12.33 -11.30 20.82
CA ILE A 26 -13.75 -11.60 21.10
C ILE A 26 -14.44 -12.18 19.86
N TRP A 27 -14.19 -11.61 18.68
CA TRP A 27 -14.70 -12.16 17.42
C TRP A 27 -14.15 -13.56 17.14
N TRP A 28 -12.84 -13.76 17.32
CA TRP A 28 -12.22 -15.06 17.06
C TRP A 28 -12.75 -16.15 17.98
N GLU A 29 -12.99 -15.83 19.25
CA GLU A 29 -13.66 -16.73 20.20
C GLU A 29 -15.07 -17.12 19.71
N GLY A 30 -15.79 -16.19 19.08
CA GLY A 30 -17.05 -16.49 18.41
C GLY A 30 -16.91 -17.51 17.28
N ILE A 31 -15.85 -17.41 16.47
CA ILE A 31 -15.56 -18.39 15.42
C ILE A 31 -15.23 -19.75 16.02
N GLU A 32 -14.35 -19.80 17.03
CA GLU A 32 -13.95 -21.03 17.76
C GLU A 32 -15.15 -21.75 18.38
N LEU A 33 -16.20 -21.01 18.78
CA LEU A 33 -17.45 -21.57 19.30
C LEU A 33 -18.40 -22.07 18.19
N SER A 34 -18.31 -21.50 16.98
CA SER A 34 -19.22 -21.78 15.87
C SER A 34 -18.76 -22.90 14.94
N MET A 35 -17.45 -23.15 14.85
CA MET A 35 -16.86 -24.14 13.96
C MET A 35 -15.57 -24.75 14.52
N ASP A 36 -15.20 -25.94 14.04
CA ASP A 36 -13.88 -26.50 14.33
C ASP A 36 -12.81 -25.76 13.52
N VAL A 37 -11.95 -25.03 14.21
CA VAL A 37 -10.84 -24.26 13.61
C VAL A 37 -9.54 -25.08 13.49
N ASN A 38 -9.48 -26.31 14.01
CA ASN A 38 -8.28 -27.16 13.89
C ASN A 38 -7.87 -27.51 12.45
N PRO A 39 -8.79 -27.74 11.48
CA PRO A 39 -8.41 -27.93 10.09
C PRO A 39 -8.07 -26.61 9.37
N MET A 40 -8.33 -25.45 9.99
CA MET A 40 -8.22 -24.16 9.31
C MET A 40 -6.78 -23.85 8.93
N THR A 41 -6.61 -23.52 7.65
CA THR A 41 -5.34 -23.09 7.07
C THR A 41 -5.07 -21.62 7.35
N TRP A 42 -3.81 -21.19 7.23
CA TRP A 42 -3.44 -19.77 7.32
C TRP A 42 -4.20 -18.88 6.33
N GLN A 43 -4.48 -19.38 5.12
CA GLN A 43 -5.22 -18.64 4.10
C GLN A 43 -6.68 -18.41 4.49
N GLU A 44 -7.32 -19.40 5.10
CA GLU A 44 -8.70 -19.28 5.60
C GLU A 44 -8.78 -18.31 6.78
N PHE A 45 -7.83 -18.39 7.73
CA PHE A 45 -7.72 -17.42 8.81
C PHE A 45 -7.59 -15.98 8.27
N LEU A 46 -6.69 -15.76 7.31
CA LEU A 46 -6.49 -14.45 6.70
C LEU A 46 -7.73 -13.98 5.94
N ARG A 47 -8.43 -14.87 5.23
CA ARG A 47 -9.68 -14.53 4.54
C ARG A 47 -10.71 -14.02 5.54
N ASP A 48 -11.02 -14.81 6.57
CA ASP A 48 -12.08 -14.51 7.53
C ASP A 48 -11.72 -13.26 8.36
N PHE A 49 -10.45 -13.13 8.76
CA PHE A 49 -9.94 -11.95 9.47
C PHE A 49 -10.02 -10.68 8.60
N ASN A 50 -9.65 -10.79 7.32
CA ASN A 50 -9.75 -9.67 6.40
C ASN A 50 -11.20 -9.33 6.06
N GLU A 51 -12.11 -10.30 5.94
CA GLU A 51 -13.53 -10.03 5.74
C GLU A 51 -14.15 -9.30 6.93
N GLN A 52 -13.80 -9.69 8.15
CA GLN A 52 -14.32 -9.08 9.37
C GLN A 52 -13.76 -7.66 9.62
N TYR A 53 -12.44 -7.50 9.52
CA TYR A 53 -11.74 -6.27 9.96
C TYR A 53 -11.25 -5.39 8.82
N PHE A 54 -10.95 -5.99 7.67
CA PHE A 54 -10.52 -5.31 6.44
C PHE A 54 -11.60 -5.40 5.37
N ASN A 55 -12.86 -5.48 5.81
CA ASN A 55 -14.05 -5.63 4.97
C ASN A 55 -13.96 -4.72 3.74
N MET A 56 -14.63 -5.09 2.64
CA MET A 56 -14.69 -4.31 1.41
C MET A 56 -14.95 -2.83 1.66
N SER A 57 -15.62 -2.43 2.76
CA SER A 57 -15.78 -1.01 3.16
C SER A 57 -14.46 -0.29 3.48
N VAL A 58 -13.60 -0.83 4.35
CA VAL A 58 -12.31 -0.20 4.71
C VAL A 58 -11.36 -0.27 3.52
N THR A 59 -11.36 -1.39 2.80
CA THR A 59 -10.61 -1.50 1.53
C THR A 59 -11.17 -0.54 0.47
N LYS A 60 -12.49 -0.31 0.44
CA LYS A 60 -13.14 0.64 -0.47
C LYS A 60 -12.88 2.09 -0.08
N GLU A 61 -12.83 2.42 1.20
CA GLU A 61 -12.48 3.75 1.68
C GLU A 61 -11.05 4.09 1.29
N HIS A 62 -10.08 3.21 1.57
CA HIS A 62 -8.70 3.40 1.12
C HIS A 62 -8.57 3.35 -0.41
N TYR A 63 -9.39 2.55 -1.10
CA TYR A 63 -9.46 2.52 -2.56
C TYR A 63 -10.00 3.85 -3.12
N ASP A 64 -11.07 4.38 -2.55
CA ASP A 64 -11.70 5.63 -2.97
C ASP A 64 -10.79 6.81 -2.63
N GLU A 65 -10.14 6.78 -1.47
CA GLU A 65 -9.08 7.71 -1.09
C GLU A 65 -7.93 7.65 -2.09
N PHE A 66 -7.41 6.46 -2.42
CA PHE A 66 -6.32 6.33 -3.37
C PHE A 66 -6.71 6.66 -4.82
N LYS A 67 -7.98 6.45 -5.18
CA LYS A 67 -8.53 6.83 -6.48
C LYS A 67 -8.68 8.34 -6.61
N ASN A 68 -9.11 9.00 -5.56
CA ASN A 68 -9.36 10.44 -5.55
C ASN A 68 -8.18 11.25 -5.04
N PHE A 69 -7.10 10.61 -4.58
CA PHE A 69 -5.94 11.29 -4.04
C PHE A 69 -5.34 12.27 -5.04
N ARG A 70 -5.16 13.50 -4.58
CA ARG A 70 -4.49 14.59 -5.29
C ARG A 70 -3.53 15.26 -4.32
N GLN A 71 -2.38 15.70 -4.82
CA GLN A 71 -1.37 16.43 -4.07
C GLN A 71 -1.96 17.69 -3.43
N GLU A 72 -2.78 18.43 -4.17
CA GLU A 72 -3.40 19.70 -3.73
C GLU A 72 -2.40 20.63 -3.01
N ASN A 73 -2.59 20.86 -1.72
CA ASN A 73 -1.79 21.76 -0.90
C ASN A 73 -0.59 21.06 -0.22
N LEU A 74 -0.42 19.75 -0.40
CA LEU A 74 0.70 18.99 0.17
C LEU A 74 2.01 19.34 -0.54
N SER A 75 3.10 19.33 0.23
CA SER A 75 4.44 19.31 -0.36
C SER A 75 4.64 18.02 -1.17
N MET A 76 5.60 18.02 -2.10
CA MET A 76 5.92 16.83 -2.89
C MET A 76 6.30 15.64 -2.00
N THR A 77 7.10 15.88 -0.96
CA THR A 77 7.54 14.85 -0.01
C THR A 77 6.37 14.24 0.74
N GLU A 78 5.43 15.06 1.21
CA GLU A 78 4.22 14.59 1.89
C GLU A 78 3.32 13.81 0.93
N ALA A 79 3.10 14.33 -0.29
CA ALA A 79 2.28 13.66 -1.29
C ALA A 79 2.83 12.28 -1.67
N ILE A 80 4.14 12.16 -1.87
CA ILE A 80 4.81 10.87 -2.15
C ILE A 80 4.67 9.93 -0.95
N LYS A 81 4.84 10.42 0.28
CA LYS A 81 4.67 9.60 1.49
C LYS A 81 3.26 9.03 1.59
N TRP A 82 2.24 9.86 1.40
CA TRP A 82 0.84 9.45 1.39
C TRP A 82 0.52 8.47 0.27
N PHE A 83 0.98 8.75 -0.96
CA PHE A 83 0.84 7.83 -2.09
C PHE A 83 1.43 6.45 -1.78
N ASN A 84 2.64 6.40 -1.19
CA ASN A 84 3.31 5.15 -0.85
C ASN A 84 2.56 4.36 0.24
N GLN A 85 1.92 5.05 1.19
CA GLN A 85 1.07 4.41 2.20
C GLN A 85 -0.19 3.80 1.55
N LEU A 86 -0.90 4.57 0.73
CA LEU A 86 -2.10 4.09 0.02
C LEU A 86 -1.78 2.95 -0.97
N ALA A 87 -0.64 3.04 -1.67
CA ALA A 87 -0.14 1.97 -2.53
C ALA A 87 0.12 0.65 -1.79
N ARG A 88 0.57 0.71 -0.53
CA ARG A 88 0.76 -0.48 0.31
C ARG A 88 -0.56 -1.10 0.77
N LEU A 89 -1.57 -0.26 1.00
CA LEU A 89 -2.91 -0.70 1.42
C LEU A 89 -3.74 -1.24 0.23
N CYS A 90 -3.46 -0.75 -0.98
CA CYS A 90 -4.17 -1.13 -2.20
C CYS A 90 -3.21 -1.58 -3.32
N PRO A 91 -2.45 -2.67 -3.13
CA PRO A 91 -1.43 -3.10 -4.09
C PRO A 91 -1.99 -3.44 -5.48
N HIS A 92 -3.26 -3.87 -5.55
CA HIS A 92 -3.95 -4.16 -6.81
C HIS A 92 -4.17 -2.91 -7.70
N MET A 93 -4.10 -1.70 -7.12
CA MET A 93 -4.24 -0.43 -7.86
C MET A 93 -2.93 0.07 -8.48
N VAL A 94 -1.81 -0.57 -8.11
CA VAL A 94 -0.43 -0.31 -8.57
C VAL A 94 0.27 -1.65 -8.81
N SER A 95 -0.41 -2.54 -9.53
CA SER A 95 -0.01 -3.94 -9.72
C SER A 95 1.31 -4.11 -10.49
N ASN A 96 1.74 -3.07 -11.18
CA ASN A 96 3.04 -2.97 -11.81
C ASN A 96 3.52 -1.51 -11.77
N GLU A 97 4.78 -1.29 -12.14
CA GLU A 97 5.41 0.02 -12.08
C GLU A 97 4.78 1.03 -13.06
N GLU A 98 4.33 0.57 -14.24
CA GLU A 98 3.66 1.43 -15.22
C GLU A 98 2.35 2.01 -14.65
N GLU A 99 1.51 1.19 -14.00
CA GLU A 99 0.29 1.64 -13.35
C GLU A 99 0.57 2.53 -12.14
N ARG A 100 1.64 2.24 -11.40
CA ARG A 100 2.14 3.10 -10.31
C ARG A 100 2.46 4.50 -10.83
N VAL A 101 3.19 4.61 -11.93
CA VAL A 101 3.58 5.88 -12.56
C VAL A 101 2.36 6.65 -13.06
N LYS A 102 1.49 6.01 -13.84
CA LYS A 102 0.26 6.64 -14.34
C LYS A 102 -0.56 7.24 -13.21
N ARG A 103 -0.65 6.53 -12.08
CA ARG A 103 -1.40 6.99 -10.92
C ARG A 103 -0.67 8.11 -10.18
N MET A 104 0.65 8.05 -10.10
CA MET A 104 1.49 9.10 -9.54
C MET A 104 1.34 10.41 -10.33
N ILE A 105 1.38 10.37 -11.66
CA ILE A 105 1.16 11.57 -12.49
C ILE A 105 -0.25 12.14 -12.26
N ARG A 106 -1.27 11.29 -12.15
CA ARG A 106 -2.66 11.70 -11.90
C ARG A 106 -2.88 12.36 -10.53
N MET A 107 -2.09 12.01 -9.52
CA MET A 107 -2.20 12.66 -8.21
C MET A 107 -1.53 14.05 -8.20
N LEU A 108 -0.55 14.32 -9.06
CA LEU A 108 0.18 15.59 -9.05
C LEU A 108 -0.71 16.75 -9.47
N ARG A 109 -0.32 17.97 -9.05
CA ARG A 109 -0.95 19.19 -9.56
C ARG A 109 -0.74 19.32 -11.08
N PRO A 110 -1.68 19.89 -11.84
CA PRO A 110 -1.59 19.96 -13.30
C PRO A 110 -0.27 20.55 -13.82
N GLU A 111 0.25 21.59 -13.16
CA GLU A 111 1.51 22.22 -13.51
C GLU A 111 2.72 21.30 -13.28
N THR A 112 2.72 20.52 -12.19
CA THR A 112 3.79 19.55 -11.89
C THR A 112 3.67 18.32 -12.80
N ALA A 113 2.44 17.84 -13.02
CA ALA A 113 2.14 16.75 -13.94
C ALA A 113 2.63 17.07 -15.36
N ALA A 114 2.39 18.28 -15.87
CA ALA A 114 2.82 18.67 -17.21
C ALA A 114 4.36 18.71 -17.38
N ILE A 115 5.09 19.06 -16.33
CA ILE A 115 6.57 19.02 -16.32
C ILE A 115 7.03 17.58 -16.34
N VAL A 116 6.49 16.76 -15.45
CA VAL A 116 6.84 15.34 -15.31
C VAL A 116 6.50 14.57 -16.59
N ASP A 117 5.32 14.79 -17.16
CA ASP A 117 4.86 14.18 -18.42
C ASP A 117 5.80 14.51 -19.59
N ARG A 118 6.18 15.80 -19.73
CA ARG A 118 7.13 16.24 -20.74
C ARG A 118 8.49 15.56 -20.60
N GLU A 119 9.04 15.50 -19.39
CA GLU A 119 10.39 14.96 -19.15
C GLU A 119 10.40 13.42 -19.24
N LEU A 120 9.33 12.75 -18.79
CA LEU A 120 9.16 11.29 -18.89
C LEU A 120 9.09 10.79 -20.33
N TYR A 121 8.28 11.43 -21.17
CA TYR A 121 8.10 11.01 -22.56
C TYR A 121 9.20 11.49 -23.51
N SER A 122 10.02 12.45 -23.08
CA SER A 122 11.16 12.95 -23.87
C SER A 122 12.45 12.15 -23.65
N ASN A 123 12.55 11.37 -22.57
CA ASN A 123 13.78 10.66 -22.22
C ASN A 123 13.57 9.13 -22.08
N PRO A 124 13.95 8.33 -23.10
CA PRO A 124 13.82 6.88 -23.10
C PRO A 124 14.51 6.19 -21.90
N ILE A 125 15.59 6.78 -21.37
CA ILE A 125 16.36 6.24 -20.24
C ILE A 125 15.55 6.33 -18.93
N VAL A 126 14.73 7.37 -18.79
CA VAL A 126 13.89 7.60 -17.59
C VAL A 126 12.77 6.56 -17.52
N LEU A 127 12.25 6.11 -18.67
CA LEU A 127 11.27 5.02 -18.76
C LEU A 127 11.88 3.66 -18.38
N GLU A 128 13.17 3.44 -18.68
CA GLU A 128 13.89 2.20 -18.39
C GLU A 128 14.35 2.08 -16.93
N MET A 129 14.50 3.19 -16.20
CA MET A 129 15.03 3.18 -14.83
C MET A 129 14.05 2.68 -13.77
N PHE A 130 12.73 2.65 -14.03
CA PHE A 130 11.67 2.10 -13.16
C PHE A 130 11.72 2.47 -11.66
N ASP A 131 12.47 3.51 -11.27
CA ASP A 131 12.54 4.01 -9.89
C ASP A 131 12.24 5.52 -9.88
N TYR A 132 10.95 5.80 -10.05
CA TYR A 132 10.42 7.15 -10.21
C TYR A 132 10.43 7.98 -8.92
N ASN A 133 10.55 7.33 -7.76
CA ASN A 133 10.84 8.02 -6.51
C ASN A 133 12.19 8.75 -6.61
N LEU A 134 13.18 8.16 -7.28
CA LEU A 134 14.48 8.77 -7.51
C LEU A 134 14.39 9.95 -8.48
N ILE A 135 13.61 9.82 -9.56
CA ILE A 135 13.46 10.85 -10.60
C ILE A 135 12.74 12.09 -10.06
N LEU A 136 11.63 11.93 -9.34
CA LEU A 136 10.89 13.07 -8.78
C LEU A 136 11.64 13.77 -7.64
N VAL A 137 12.42 13.03 -6.85
CA VAL A 137 13.25 13.64 -5.80
C VAL A 137 14.45 14.39 -6.41
N MET A 138 15.09 13.83 -7.44
CA MET A 138 16.29 14.43 -8.03
C MET A 138 15.99 15.65 -8.92
N ASP A 139 14.92 15.63 -9.73
CA ASP A 139 14.59 16.76 -10.61
C ASP A 139 13.88 17.90 -9.88
N PHE A 140 13.10 17.59 -8.83
CA PHE A 140 12.37 18.62 -8.07
C PHE A 140 13.27 19.38 -7.08
N LEU A 141 14.25 18.71 -6.45
CA LEU A 141 15.21 19.36 -5.54
C LEU A 141 16.24 20.22 -6.27
N GLY A 142 16.58 19.89 -7.52
CA GLY A 142 17.61 20.62 -8.28
C GLY A 142 17.08 21.79 -9.11
N LYS A 143 15.87 21.70 -9.67
CA LYS A 143 15.45 22.58 -10.77
C LYS A 143 14.49 23.71 -10.37
N TYR A 144 13.77 23.60 -9.25
CA TYR A 144 12.65 24.51 -8.93
C TYR A 144 12.76 25.35 -7.66
N ASN A 145 13.85 25.23 -6.88
CA ASN A 145 14.15 26.09 -5.72
C ASN A 145 12.92 26.39 -4.81
N THR A 146 12.00 25.44 -4.69
CA THR A 146 10.91 25.51 -3.72
C THR A 146 11.55 25.42 -2.35
N PRO A 147 11.26 26.35 -1.42
CA PRO A 147 11.87 26.32 -0.11
C PRO A 147 11.55 24.98 0.54
N ILE A 148 12.60 24.25 0.88
CA ILE A 148 12.54 23.10 1.76
C ILE A 148 12.14 23.70 3.11
N VAL A 149 10.84 23.82 3.36
CA VAL A 149 10.36 24.07 4.71
C VAL A 149 10.41 22.70 5.39
N CYS A 150 11.55 22.46 6.05
CA CYS A 150 11.76 21.36 6.99
C CYS A 150 10.73 21.42 8.13
#